data_AF-A0A4Q3A934-F1
#
_entry.id   AF-A0A4Q3A934-F1
#
_cell.length_a   1.000
_cell.length_b   1.000
_cell.length_c   1.000
_cell.angle_alpha   90.00
_cell.angle_beta   90.00
_cell.angle_gamma   90.00
#
_symmetry.space_group_name_H-M   'P 1'
#
loop_
_entity.id
_entity.type
_entity.pdbx_description
1 polymer ?
#
loop_
_entity_poly.entity_id
_entity_poly.type
_entity_poly.pdbx_seq_one_letter_code
_entity_poly.pdbx_strand_id
1 'polypeptide(L)'
;MLMLALALAAVSPDPDYRQDANWLCRPRRQDACAQDLTATVIAADGTRTIEAFEPAKNPGFDCFYVYPTVSLDATPNSDLIPGPEEMRVIQFQAARFGAKCRVYAPLYRQVTLTALRALMTGQTPAIDREMAYRDVEAAWNDYLARDNKGRGVVLIGHSQGSLVLTQLISRAIEGKPTQKLMISAMLIGSSLPVLEGKDIGLFKTIPLCRAADQTG
;
A
#
# COMPACT_ATOMS: atom_id res chain seq x y z
N MET A 1 5.10 50.42 -9.10
CA MET A 1 5.07 49.25 -9.98
C MET A 1 5.15 48.02 -9.09
N LEU A 2 4.02 47.40 -8.78
CA LEU A 2 3.92 46.25 -7.88
C LEU A 2 4.21 44.99 -8.70
N MET A 3 5.35 44.33 -8.48
CA MET A 3 5.64 43.04 -9.11
C MET A 3 4.83 41.95 -8.40
N LEU A 4 3.79 41.44 -9.06
CA LEU A 4 3.21 40.13 -8.73
C LEU A 4 4.26 39.07 -9.06
N ALA A 5 4.91 38.50 -8.04
CA ALA A 5 5.63 37.25 -8.19
C ALA A 5 4.61 36.12 -8.25
N LEU A 6 4.39 35.56 -9.44
CA LEU A 6 3.76 34.24 -9.56
C LEU A 6 4.70 33.22 -8.93
N ALA A 7 4.33 32.70 -7.77
CA ALA A 7 4.93 31.49 -7.24
C ALA A 7 4.53 30.33 -8.17
N LEU A 8 5.42 29.92 -9.08
CA LEU A 8 5.28 28.62 -9.71
C LEU A 8 5.38 27.57 -8.60
N ALA A 9 4.30 26.86 -8.34
CA ALA A 9 4.39 25.61 -7.60
C ALA A 9 5.35 24.71 -8.39
N ALA A 10 6.52 24.43 -7.83
CA ALA A 10 7.44 23.47 -8.42
C ALA A 10 6.71 22.12 -8.48
N VAL A 11 6.36 21.68 -9.70
CA VAL A 11 5.85 20.34 -9.93
C VAL A 11 6.99 19.40 -9.56
N SER A 12 6.87 18.73 -8.41
CA SER A 12 7.81 17.67 -8.05
C SER A 12 7.72 16.59 -9.14
N PRO A 13 8.84 16.21 -9.77
CA PRO A 13 8.82 15.20 -10.83
C PRO A 13 8.20 13.91 -10.31
N ASP A 14 7.53 13.17 -11.19
CA ASP A 14 6.97 11.88 -10.81
C ASP A 14 8.07 10.92 -10.32
N PRO A 15 7.80 10.12 -9.28
CA PRO A 15 8.77 9.20 -8.71
C PRO A 15 9.27 8.18 -9.75
N ASP A 16 10.57 7.93 -9.73
CA ASP A 16 11.17 6.86 -10.52
C ASP A 16 11.29 5.58 -9.69
N TYR A 17 10.34 4.65 -9.83
CA TYR A 17 10.34 3.41 -9.06
C TYR A 17 11.42 2.40 -9.44
N ARG A 18 12.21 2.67 -10.49
CA ARG A 18 13.45 1.91 -10.75
C ARG A 18 14.49 2.18 -9.67
N GLN A 19 14.39 3.32 -8.98
CA GLN A 19 15.23 3.66 -7.85
C GLN A 19 14.72 2.98 -6.60
N ASP A 20 15.57 2.16 -5.99
CA ASP A 20 15.25 1.44 -4.76
C ASP A 20 14.87 2.38 -3.61
N ALA A 21 15.38 3.62 -3.57
CA ALA A 21 15.00 4.62 -2.58
C ALA A 21 13.49 4.91 -2.54
N ASN A 22 12.75 4.71 -3.63
CA ASN A 22 11.30 4.91 -3.70
C ASN A 22 10.49 3.70 -3.20
N TRP A 23 11.12 2.76 -2.51
CA TRP A 23 10.49 1.61 -1.88
C TRP A 23 10.83 1.55 -0.40
N LEU A 24 9.81 1.52 0.46
CA LEU A 24 9.98 1.39 1.91
C LEU A 24 10.32 -0.04 2.32
N CYS A 25 9.87 -1.01 1.53
CA CYS A 25 10.16 -2.41 1.73
C CYS A 25 10.28 -3.15 0.40
N ARG A 26 11.37 -3.89 0.26
CA ARG A 26 11.67 -4.71 -0.92
C ARG A 26 12.61 -5.87 -0.55
N PRO A 27 12.49 -7.05 -1.18
CA PRO A 27 13.32 -8.21 -0.80
C PRO A 27 14.81 -7.94 -0.96
N ARG A 28 15.62 -8.52 -0.06
CA ARG A 28 17.10 -8.45 -0.03
C ARG A 28 17.67 -7.06 0.28
N ARG A 29 16.91 -6.20 0.96
CA ARG A 29 17.37 -4.90 1.47
C ARG A 29 17.25 -4.84 2.99
N GLN A 30 18.12 -4.05 3.60
CA GLN A 30 18.02 -3.69 5.01
C GLN A 30 17.15 -2.43 5.14
N ASP A 31 15.83 -2.61 5.10
CA ASP A 31 14.83 -1.54 5.08
C ASP A 31 13.74 -1.74 6.15
N ALA A 32 12.55 -1.14 5.96
CA ALA A 32 11.47 -1.22 6.95
C ALA A 32 10.97 -2.65 7.22
N CYS A 33 11.21 -3.59 6.30
CA CYS A 33 10.82 -4.99 6.45
C CYS A 33 11.91 -5.89 7.06
N ALA A 34 13.14 -5.40 7.22
CA ALA A 34 14.28 -6.19 7.67
C ALA A 34 14.60 -6.01 9.17
N GLN A 35 13.64 -5.51 9.95
CA GLN A 35 13.77 -5.33 11.40
C GLN A 35 13.47 -6.65 12.14
N ASP A 36 13.86 -6.73 13.42
CA ASP A 36 13.39 -7.81 14.29
C ASP A 36 11.87 -7.67 14.51
N LEU A 37 11.15 -8.76 14.21
CA LEU A 37 9.69 -8.85 14.36
C LEU A 37 9.29 -9.96 15.34
N THR A 38 10.23 -10.42 16.16
CA THR A 38 9.96 -11.33 17.27
C THR A 38 8.89 -10.72 18.17
N ALA A 39 7.86 -11.50 18.45
CA ALA A 39 6.67 -11.02 19.14
C ALA A 39 6.37 -11.85 20.38
N THR A 40 5.72 -11.23 21.36
CA THR A 40 5.09 -11.96 22.47
C THR A 40 3.66 -12.28 22.08
N VAL A 41 3.33 -13.56 22.00
CA VAL A 41 1.95 -14.04 21.86
C VAL A 41 1.33 -14.11 23.25
N ILE A 42 0.16 -13.50 23.39
CA ILE A 42 -0.62 -13.53 24.63
C ILE A 42 -1.88 -14.35 24.35
N ALA A 43 -1.98 -15.52 24.97
CA ALA A 43 -3.16 -16.37 24.88
C ALA A 43 -4.34 -15.79 25.67
N ALA A 44 -5.54 -16.30 25.43
CA ALA A 44 -6.76 -15.82 26.09
C ALA A 44 -6.74 -16.00 27.62
N ASP A 45 -5.98 -16.96 28.12
CA ASP A 45 -5.75 -17.22 29.55
C ASP A 45 -4.64 -16.34 30.17
N GLY A 46 -4.02 -15.46 29.37
CA GLY A 46 -2.93 -14.57 29.78
C GLY A 46 -1.53 -15.19 29.68
N THR A 47 -1.40 -16.46 29.29
CA THR A 47 -0.11 -17.11 29.05
C THR A 47 0.67 -16.37 27.97
N ARG A 48 1.98 -16.15 28.20
CA ARG A 48 2.87 -15.44 27.29
C ARG A 48 3.91 -16.38 26.71
N THR A 49 4.03 -16.39 25.38
CA THR A 49 5.08 -17.11 24.67
C THR A 49 5.81 -16.17 23.72
N ILE A 50 7.10 -16.42 23.49
CA ILE A 50 7.87 -15.71 22.47
C ILE A 50 7.72 -16.46 21.16
N GLU A 51 7.31 -15.74 20.13
CA GLU A 51 7.27 -16.19 18.75
C GLU A 51 8.38 -15.49 17.99
N ALA A 52 9.47 -16.22 17.73
CA ALA A 52 10.56 -15.75 16.89
C ALA A 52 10.08 -15.54 15.46
N PHE A 53 10.52 -14.46 14.82
CA PHE A 53 10.24 -14.20 13.41
C PHE A 53 11.39 -14.65 12.53
N GLU A 54 11.06 -15.44 11.50
CA GLU A 54 12.00 -15.83 10.45
C GLU A 54 11.34 -15.58 9.08
N PRO A 55 11.98 -14.81 8.17
CA PRO A 55 11.46 -14.63 6.83
C PRO A 55 11.51 -15.94 6.04
N ALA A 56 10.52 -16.16 5.17
CA ALA A 56 10.51 -17.34 4.31
C ALA A 56 11.68 -17.31 3.32
N LYS A 57 12.46 -18.40 3.29
CA LYS A 57 13.65 -18.52 2.41
C LYS A 57 13.31 -18.49 0.93
N ASN A 58 12.20 -19.12 0.54
CA ASN A 58 11.71 -19.15 -0.84
C ASN A 58 10.17 -19.04 -0.85
N PRO A 59 9.62 -17.84 -0.66
CA PRO A 59 8.17 -17.65 -0.64
C PRO A 59 7.56 -18.04 -2.00
N GLY A 60 6.37 -18.65 -1.99
CA GLY A 60 5.69 -19.10 -3.22
C GLY A 60 5.05 -17.98 -4.04
N PHE A 61 4.77 -16.84 -3.40
CA PHE A 61 4.08 -15.69 -3.99
C PHE A 61 4.60 -14.38 -3.42
N ASP A 62 4.07 -13.27 -3.93
CA ASP A 62 4.47 -11.90 -3.55
C ASP A 62 3.33 -11.19 -2.83
N CYS A 63 3.66 -10.22 -1.98
CA CYS A 63 2.70 -9.29 -1.40
C CYS A 63 3.03 -7.88 -1.86
N PHE A 64 2.05 -7.21 -2.48
CA PHE A 64 2.16 -5.81 -2.85
C PHE A 64 1.31 -4.99 -1.88
N TYR A 65 1.97 -4.28 -0.97
CA TYR A 65 1.33 -3.58 0.14
C TYR A 65 1.32 -2.07 -0.09
N VAL A 66 0.12 -1.48 -0.01
CA VAL A 66 -0.08 -0.02 -0.06
C VAL A 66 -0.60 0.42 1.31
N TYR A 67 0.25 1.17 2.00
CA TYR A 67 0.06 1.53 3.40
C TYR A 67 -0.97 2.68 3.56
N PRO A 68 -1.49 2.95 4.78
CA PRO A 68 -2.51 3.97 5.01
C PRO A 68 -1.92 5.38 5.08
N THR A 69 -2.78 6.37 5.32
CA THR A 69 -2.33 7.70 5.72
C THR A 69 -1.61 7.63 7.06
N VAL A 70 -0.33 7.97 7.07
CA VAL A 70 0.52 8.10 8.26
C VAL A 70 1.29 9.41 8.28
N SER A 71 1.63 9.97 7.12
CA SER A 71 2.52 11.14 7.01
C SER A 71 2.07 12.32 7.85
N LEU A 72 3.03 12.91 8.54
CA LEU A 72 2.90 14.12 9.34
C LEU A 72 3.34 15.40 8.60
N ASP A 73 3.62 15.31 7.30
CA ASP A 73 4.02 16.45 6.49
C ASP A 73 3.00 17.59 6.59
N ALA A 74 3.50 18.83 6.52
CA ALA A 74 2.66 20.02 6.60
C ALA A 74 1.83 20.26 5.33
N THR A 75 2.26 19.69 4.20
CA THR A 75 1.59 19.82 2.90
C THR A 75 0.36 18.89 2.80
N PRO A 76 -0.60 19.17 1.90
CA PRO A 76 -1.78 18.32 1.75
C PRO A 76 -1.49 16.88 1.28
N ASN A 77 -0.46 16.72 0.45
CA ASN A 77 0.10 15.45 0.05
C ASN A 77 1.54 15.35 0.59
N SER A 78 1.98 14.16 0.97
CA SER A 78 3.34 13.95 1.48
C SER A 78 4.37 14.10 0.37
N ASP A 79 5.62 14.25 0.75
CA ASP A 79 6.74 14.11 -0.17
C ASP A 79 7.18 12.63 -0.36
N LEU A 80 8.37 12.43 -0.92
CA LEU A 80 9.02 11.13 -1.14
C LEU A 80 10.22 10.92 -0.19
N ILE A 81 10.21 11.57 0.96
CA ILE A 81 11.20 11.42 2.02
C ILE A 81 10.48 10.80 3.23
N PRO A 82 10.64 9.48 3.48
CA PRO A 82 9.86 8.82 4.50
C PRO A 82 10.28 9.26 5.91
N GLY A 83 9.29 9.53 6.75
CA GLY A 83 9.46 9.73 8.17
C GLY A 83 9.48 8.42 8.95
N PRO A 84 9.67 8.48 10.28
CA PRO A 84 9.57 7.30 11.15
C PRO A 84 8.18 6.64 11.09
N GLU A 85 7.12 7.39 10.78
CA GLU A 85 5.76 6.90 10.67
C GLU A 85 5.54 5.99 9.46
N GLU A 86 6.10 6.31 8.30
CA GLU A 86 6.10 5.43 7.11
C GLU A 86 6.87 4.15 7.41
N MET A 87 8.07 4.26 8.00
CA MET A 87 8.88 3.09 8.32
C MET A 87 8.17 2.19 9.33
N ARG A 88 7.55 2.78 10.35
CA ARG A 88 6.86 2.04 11.41
C ARG A 88 5.60 1.36 10.91
N VAL A 89 4.82 1.99 10.03
CA VAL A 89 3.60 1.33 9.53
C VAL A 89 3.91 0.09 8.70
N ILE A 90 4.99 0.10 7.91
CA ILE A 90 5.44 -1.11 7.20
C ILE A 90 5.81 -2.21 8.19
N GLN A 91 6.58 -1.88 9.23
CA GLN A 91 7.00 -2.83 10.26
C GLN A 91 5.79 -3.51 10.92
N PHE A 92 4.78 -2.74 11.31
CA PHE A 92 3.63 -3.26 12.06
C PHE A 92 2.55 -3.92 11.18
N GLN A 93 2.33 -3.45 9.96
CA GLN A 93 1.22 -3.94 9.12
C GLN A 93 1.65 -4.94 8.05
N ALA A 94 2.91 -4.91 7.58
CA ALA A 94 3.32 -5.66 6.40
C ALA A 94 4.52 -6.57 6.61
N ALA A 95 5.51 -6.19 7.43
CA ALA A 95 6.78 -6.89 7.48
C ALA A 95 6.66 -8.37 7.87
N ARG A 96 5.72 -8.72 8.78
CA ARG A 96 5.50 -10.13 9.17
C ARG A 96 4.94 -11.01 8.05
N PHE A 97 4.36 -10.45 6.99
CA PHE A 97 4.02 -11.22 5.78
C PHE A 97 5.27 -11.78 5.10
N GLY A 98 6.47 -11.27 5.41
CA GLY A 98 7.75 -11.84 4.98
C GLY A 98 7.94 -13.32 5.34
N ALA A 99 7.22 -13.83 6.34
CA ALA A 99 7.17 -15.28 6.65
C ALA A 99 6.42 -16.12 5.61
N LYS A 100 5.72 -15.49 4.64
CA LYS A 100 4.85 -16.16 3.65
C LYS A 100 5.08 -15.71 2.21
N CYS A 101 5.43 -14.44 1.99
CA CYS A 101 5.58 -13.84 0.66
C CYS A 101 6.79 -12.90 0.58
N ARG A 102 7.20 -12.57 -0.65
CA ARG A 102 8.12 -11.44 -0.89
C ARG A 102 7.33 -10.14 -0.79
N VAL A 103 7.63 -9.29 0.19
CA VAL A 103 6.89 -8.05 0.42
C VAL A 103 7.49 -6.91 -0.41
N TYR A 104 6.64 -6.18 -1.12
CA TYR A 104 6.95 -4.96 -1.84
C TYR A 104 5.99 -3.86 -1.35
N ALA A 105 6.55 -2.76 -0.84
CA ALA A 105 5.79 -1.59 -0.42
C ALA A 105 6.41 -0.32 -1.02
N PRO A 106 5.78 0.32 -2.01
CA PRO A 106 6.28 1.55 -2.59
C PRO A 106 6.06 2.72 -1.64
N LEU A 107 7.00 3.65 -1.59
CA LEU A 107 6.76 4.99 -1.04
C LEU A 107 5.87 5.75 -2.03
N TYR A 108 4.79 6.38 -1.57
CA TYR A 108 3.89 7.14 -2.46
C TYR A 108 3.41 8.41 -1.78
N ARG A 109 3.07 9.44 -2.58
CA ARG A 109 2.61 10.74 -2.08
C ARG A 109 1.17 10.69 -1.61
N GLN A 110 0.98 10.17 -0.41
CA GLN A 110 -0.28 10.03 0.32
C GLN A 110 -0.91 11.38 0.69
N VAL A 111 -2.24 11.43 0.84
CA VAL A 111 -2.87 12.54 1.59
C VAL A 111 -2.42 12.44 3.04
N THR A 112 -1.94 13.55 3.62
CA THR A 112 -1.32 13.59 4.96
C THR A 112 -2.34 13.65 6.09
N LEU A 113 -1.93 13.28 7.31
CA LEU A 113 -2.76 13.48 8.49
C LEU A 113 -3.05 14.96 8.75
N THR A 114 -2.13 15.85 8.36
CA THR A 114 -2.32 17.30 8.41
C THR A 114 -3.50 17.74 7.54
N ALA A 115 -3.57 17.29 6.29
CA ALA A 115 -4.70 17.58 5.40
C ALA A 115 -6.02 16.98 5.90
N LEU A 116 -6.01 15.76 6.41
CA LEU A 116 -7.23 15.13 6.95
C LEU A 116 -7.76 15.89 8.17
N ARG A 117 -6.89 16.35 9.08
CA ARG A 117 -7.29 17.19 10.23
C ARG A 117 -7.86 18.53 9.77
N ALA A 118 -7.23 19.17 8.78
CA ALA A 118 -7.73 20.41 8.20
C ALA A 118 -9.17 20.25 7.67
N LEU A 119 -9.44 19.17 6.92
CA LEU A 119 -10.80 18.83 6.46
C LEU A 119 -11.80 18.69 7.62
N MET A 120 -11.43 18.04 8.73
CA MET A 120 -12.29 17.88 9.90
C MET A 120 -12.64 19.20 10.58
N THR A 121 -11.80 20.22 10.43
CA THR A 121 -12.05 21.59 10.92
C THR A 121 -12.75 22.49 9.91
N GLY A 122 -13.23 21.94 8.79
CA GLY A 122 -13.94 22.69 7.74
C GLY A 122 -13.04 23.43 6.76
N GLN A 123 -11.73 23.20 6.80
CA GLN A 123 -10.81 23.76 5.81
C GLN A 123 -10.84 22.94 4.52
N THR A 124 -10.41 23.54 3.41
CA THR A 124 -10.36 22.94 2.08
C THR A 124 -8.92 22.87 1.55
N PRO A 125 -8.04 22.04 2.14
CA PRO A 125 -6.68 21.89 1.64
C PRO A 125 -6.68 21.40 0.19
N ALA A 126 -5.72 21.88 -0.61
CA ALA A 126 -5.56 21.50 -2.01
C ALA A 126 -4.95 20.09 -2.12
N ILE A 127 -5.77 19.06 -1.88
CA ILE A 127 -5.38 17.65 -1.96
C ILE A 127 -5.46 17.16 -3.41
N ASP A 128 -4.37 16.59 -3.94
CA ASP A 128 -4.39 15.79 -5.17
C ASP A 128 -4.51 14.30 -4.82
N ARG A 129 -5.71 13.74 -4.93
CA ARG A 129 -5.95 12.30 -4.67
C ARG A 129 -5.45 11.40 -5.80
N GLU A 130 -5.39 11.91 -7.03
CA GLU A 130 -4.89 11.13 -8.17
C GLU A 130 -3.38 10.95 -8.10
N MET A 131 -2.65 11.84 -7.41
CA MET A 131 -1.21 11.71 -7.19
C MET A 131 -0.85 10.35 -6.57
N ALA A 132 -1.54 9.96 -5.51
CA ALA A 132 -1.32 8.67 -4.85
C ALA A 132 -1.58 7.48 -5.78
N TYR A 133 -2.61 7.57 -6.63
CA TYR A 133 -2.90 6.55 -7.64
C TYR A 133 -1.80 6.45 -8.68
N ARG A 134 -1.36 7.58 -9.26
CA ARG A 134 -0.31 7.61 -10.28
C ARG A 134 1.00 7.01 -9.75
N ASP A 135 1.36 7.37 -8.53
CA ASP A 135 2.54 6.84 -7.85
C ASP A 135 2.45 5.32 -7.66
N VAL A 136 1.33 4.81 -7.12
CA VAL A 136 1.15 3.37 -6.91
C VAL A 136 1.05 2.59 -8.22
N GLU A 137 0.42 3.14 -9.27
CA GLU A 137 0.38 2.53 -10.60
C GLU A 137 1.79 2.44 -11.22
N ALA A 138 2.60 3.50 -11.11
CA ALA A 138 3.98 3.49 -11.58
C ALA A 138 4.83 2.44 -10.82
N ALA A 139 4.66 2.34 -9.50
CA ALA A 139 5.32 1.32 -8.69
C ALA A 139 4.90 -0.10 -9.08
N TRP A 140 3.60 -0.33 -9.28
CA TRP A 140 3.05 -1.62 -9.70
C TRP A 140 3.64 -2.04 -11.05
N ASN A 141 3.73 -1.12 -12.00
CA ASN A 141 4.30 -1.39 -13.32
C ASN A 141 5.80 -1.72 -13.24
N ASP A 142 6.59 -1.00 -12.43
CA ASP A 142 8.00 -1.34 -12.20
C ASP A 142 8.15 -2.72 -11.57
N TYR A 143 7.35 -3.02 -10.52
CA TYR A 143 7.34 -4.33 -9.87
C TYR A 143 7.03 -5.47 -10.84
N LEU A 144 6.02 -5.31 -11.69
CA LEU A 144 5.67 -6.31 -12.71
C LEU A 144 6.81 -6.55 -13.69
N ALA A 145 7.46 -5.47 -14.14
CA ALA A 145 8.53 -5.53 -15.13
C ALA A 145 9.85 -6.09 -14.55
N ARG A 146 10.20 -5.70 -13.33
CA ARG A 146 11.51 -5.95 -12.72
C ARG A 146 11.53 -7.21 -11.84
N ASP A 147 10.46 -7.49 -11.12
CA ASP A 147 10.51 -8.39 -9.95
C ASP A 147 9.53 -9.56 -9.97
N ASN A 148 8.30 -9.34 -10.45
CA ASN A 148 7.21 -10.32 -10.34
C ASN A 148 7.52 -11.62 -11.09
N LYS A 149 8.02 -11.53 -12.33
CA LYS A 149 8.41 -12.68 -13.17
C LYS A 149 7.33 -13.77 -13.27
N GLY A 150 6.05 -13.38 -13.32
CA GLY A 150 4.91 -14.28 -13.45
C GLY A 150 4.45 -14.93 -12.14
N ARG A 151 4.91 -14.45 -10.99
CA ARG A 151 4.50 -14.97 -9.68
C ARG A 151 3.12 -14.47 -9.29
N GLY A 152 2.38 -15.28 -8.55
CA GLY A 152 1.15 -14.84 -7.92
C GLY A 152 1.40 -13.72 -6.91
N VAL A 153 0.43 -12.82 -6.72
CA VAL A 153 0.54 -11.67 -5.84
C VAL A 153 -0.74 -11.44 -5.04
N VAL A 154 -0.59 -11.25 -3.74
CA VAL A 154 -1.64 -10.75 -2.85
C VAL A 154 -1.53 -9.23 -2.78
N LEU A 155 -2.62 -8.53 -3.05
CA LEU A 155 -2.70 -7.08 -2.89
C LEU A 155 -3.18 -6.78 -1.48
N ILE A 156 -2.46 -5.93 -0.75
CA ILE A 156 -2.80 -5.61 0.64
C ILE A 156 -2.89 -4.08 0.77
N GLY A 157 -4.06 -3.58 1.12
CA GLY A 157 -4.32 -2.18 1.36
C GLY A 157 -4.81 -1.95 2.78
N HIS A 158 -4.48 -0.79 3.34
CA HIS A 158 -5.15 -0.31 4.55
C HIS A 158 -5.62 1.13 4.38
N SER A 159 -6.85 1.44 4.82
CA SER A 159 -7.44 2.78 4.79
C SER A 159 -7.26 3.47 3.42
N GLN A 160 -6.47 4.54 3.31
CA GLN A 160 -6.16 5.18 2.04
C GLN A 160 -5.54 4.22 1.02
N GLY A 161 -4.61 3.36 1.43
CA GLY A 161 -3.99 2.40 0.53
C GLY A 161 -5.00 1.41 -0.06
N SER A 162 -6.07 1.08 0.66
CA SER A 162 -7.19 0.28 0.12
C SER A 162 -7.98 1.02 -0.94
N LEU A 163 -8.21 2.33 -0.77
CA LEU A 163 -8.86 3.17 -1.79
C LEU A 163 -7.99 3.29 -3.05
N VAL A 164 -6.66 3.40 -2.88
CA VAL A 164 -5.72 3.46 -4.01
C VAL A 164 -5.66 2.11 -4.72
N LEU A 165 -5.54 0.99 -3.99
CA LEU A 165 -5.57 -0.35 -4.58
C LEU A 165 -6.90 -0.69 -5.24
N THR A 166 -8.02 -0.18 -4.71
CA THR A 166 -9.32 -0.31 -5.36
C THR A 166 -9.29 0.30 -6.76
N GLN A 167 -8.72 1.50 -6.91
CA GLN A 167 -8.55 2.12 -8.21
C GLN A 167 -7.58 1.34 -9.10
N LEU A 168 -6.44 0.89 -8.56
CA LEU A 168 -5.47 0.08 -9.29
C LEU A 168 -6.12 -1.19 -9.84
N ILE A 169 -6.91 -1.88 -9.02
CA ILE A 169 -7.62 -3.08 -9.42
C ILE A 169 -8.60 -2.75 -10.55
N SER A 170 -9.48 -1.76 -10.37
CA SER A 170 -10.49 -1.41 -11.38
C SER A 170 -9.90 -0.91 -12.70
N ARG A 171 -8.76 -0.20 -12.68
CA ARG A 171 -8.21 0.49 -13.87
C ARG A 171 -7.12 -0.32 -14.58
N ALA A 172 -6.25 -0.99 -13.82
CA ALA A 172 -5.02 -1.58 -14.33
C ALA A 172 -4.94 -3.12 -14.21
N ILE A 173 -5.85 -3.75 -13.46
CA ILE A 173 -5.81 -5.20 -13.23
C ILE A 173 -7.06 -5.88 -13.79
N GLU A 174 -8.25 -5.43 -13.43
CA GLU A 174 -9.51 -6.05 -13.82
C GLU A 174 -9.70 -6.06 -15.35
N GLY A 175 -9.96 -7.25 -15.91
CA GLY A 175 -10.04 -7.51 -17.34
C GLY A 175 -8.70 -7.44 -18.08
N LYS A 176 -7.57 -7.31 -17.38
CA LYS A 176 -6.21 -7.24 -17.97
C LYS A 176 -5.45 -8.54 -17.78
N PRO A 177 -4.41 -8.82 -18.59
CA PRO A 177 -3.59 -10.02 -18.44
C PRO A 177 -2.94 -10.19 -17.07
N THR A 178 -2.74 -9.10 -16.32
CA THR A 178 -2.18 -9.07 -14.97
C THR A 178 -3.15 -9.59 -13.91
N GLN A 179 -4.47 -9.62 -14.16
CA GLN A 179 -5.45 -10.19 -13.23
C GLN A 179 -5.14 -11.63 -12.86
N LYS A 180 -4.63 -12.43 -13.81
CA LYS A 180 -4.26 -13.84 -13.57
C LYS A 180 -3.15 -14.02 -12.53
N LEU A 181 -2.43 -12.95 -12.19
CA LEU A 181 -1.39 -12.96 -11.17
C LEU A 181 -1.98 -12.70 -9.78
N MET A 182 -3.15 -12.06 -9.69
CA MET A 182 -3.75 -11.74 -8.41
C MET A 182 -4.25 -13.01 -7.72
N ILE A 183 -3.79 -13.28 -6.50
CA ILE A 183 -4.25 -14.41 -5.68
C ILE A 183 -5.48 -13.98 -4.86
N SER A 184 -5.39 -12.82 -4.23
CA SER A 184 -6.45 -12.20 -3.43
C SER A 184 -6.13 -10.71 -3.20
N ALA A 185 -7.13 -9.95 -2.75
CA ALA A 185 -6.98 -8.56 -2.34
C ALA A 185 -7.55 -8.34 -0.93
N MET A 186 -6.72 -7.84 -0.02
CA MET A 186 -7.08 -7.47 1.35
C MET A 186 -7.21 -5.95 1.44
N LEU A 187 -8.39 -5.40 1.14
CA LEU A 187 -8.64 -3.96 1.09
C LEU A 187 -9.25 -3.46 2.41
N ILE A 188 -8.43 -3.42 3.46
CA ILE A 188 -8.86 -3.22 4.85
C ILE A 188 -9.10 -1.73 5.13
N GLY A 189 -10.07 -1.39 5.97
CA GLY A 189 -10.30 0.01 6.40
C GLY A 189 -10.92 0.92 5.33
N SER A 190 -11.50 0.35 4.28
CA SER A 190 -12.36 1.03 3.31
C SER A 190 -13.60 0.18 2.99
N SER A 191 -14.68 0.81 2.53
CA SER A 191 -15.88 0.09 2.09
C SER A 191 -15.74 -0.41 0.65
N LEU A 192 -16.08 -1.68 0.42
CA LEU A 192 -16.19 -2.28 -0.92
C LEU A 192 -17.66 -2.62 -1.22
N PRO A 193 -18.40 -1.76 -1.94
CA PRO A 193 -19.79 -2.02 -2.24
C PRO A 193 -19.95 -3.18 -3.22
N VAL A 194 -20.79 -4.14 -2.85
CA VAL A 194 -21.30 -5.21 -3.72
C VAL A 194 -22.78 -4.98 -4.02
N LEU A 195 -23.26 -5.55 -5.12
CA LEU A 195 -24.68 -5.57 -5.42
C LEU A 195 -25.41 -6.44 -4.39
N GLU A 196 -26.64 -6.06 -4.05
CA GLU A 196 -27.46 -6.82 -3.10
C GLU A 196 -27.60 -8.29 -3.55
N GLY A 197 -27.31 -9.20 -2.63
CA GLY A 197 -27.34 -10.65 -2.89
C GLY A 197 -26.25 -11.17 -3.83
N LYS A 198 -25.21 -10.38 -4.14
CA LYS A 198 -24.07 -10.78 -4.98
C LYS A 198 -22.75 -10.58 -4.24
N ASP A 199 -21.71 -11.28 -4.69
CA ASP A 199 -20.33 -11.07 -4.22
C ASP A 199 -19.55 -10.09 -5.12
N ILE A 200 -20.19 -9.54 -6.15
CA ILE A 200 -19.61 -8.60 -7.12
C ILE A 200 -20.35 -7.26 -7.05
N GLY A 201 -19.71 -6.17 -7.48
CA GLY A 201 -20.34 -4.86 -7.56
C GLY A 201 -19.39 -3.79 -8.05
N LEU A 202 -18.57 -3.22 -7.16
CA LEU A 202 -17.52 -2.29 -7.55
C LEU A 202 -16.58 -2.93 -8.58
N PHE A 203 -16.03 -4.09 -8.24
CA PHE A 203 -15.37 -4.98 -9.19
C PHE A 203 -16.41 -5.81 -9.94
N LYS A 204 -16.24 -5.94 -11.25
CA LYS A 204 -17.21 -6.59 -12.15
C LYS A 204 -17.00 -8.09 -12.27
N THR A 205 -15.77 -8.54 -12.15
CA THR A 205 -15.32 -9.92 -12.38
C THR A 205 -14.60 -10.53 -11.18
N ILE A 206 -14.23 -9.71 -10.19
CA ILE A 206 -13.53 -10.15 -8.98
C ILE A 206 -14.54 -10.20 -7.82
N PRO A 207 -14.95 -11.39 -7.35
CA PRO A 207 -15.90 -11.53 -6.27
C PRO A 207 -15.26 -11.38 -4.88
N LEU A 208 -16.06 -11.11 -3.85
CA LEU A 208 -15.66 -11.27 -2.47
C LEU A 208 -15.35 -12.75 -2.14
N CYS A 209 -14.41 -12.96 -1.23
CA CYS A 209 -14.13 -14.27 -0.65
C CYS A 209 -15.23 -14.64 0.37
N ARG A 210 -15.70 -15.88 0.33
CA ARG A 210 -16.68 -16.48 1.26
C ARG A 210 -16.06 -17.42 2.29
N ALA A 211 -14.83 -17.87 2.05
CA ALA A 211 -14.08 -18.74 2.94
C ALA A 211 -12.65 -18.24 3.08
N ALA A 212 -12.00 -18.61 4.19
CA ALA A 212 -10.65 -18.15 4.52
C ALA A 212 -9.58 -18.68 3.55
N ASP A 213 -9.84 -19.80 2.89
CA ASP A 213 -8.97 -20.46 1.92
C ASP A 213 -9.34 -20.17 0.46
N GLN A 214 -10.35 -19.31 0.22
CA GLN A 214 -10.73 -18.93 -1.13
C GLN A 214 -9.69 -17.99 -1.76
N THR A 215 -9.26 -18.33 -2.97
CA THR A 215 -8.34 -17.55 -3.81
C THR A 215 -8.80 -17.59 -5.26
N GLY A 216 -8.34 -16.66 -6.10
CA GLY A 216 -8.61 -16.67 -7.55
C GLY A 216 -9.38 -15.46 -8.03
#